data_AF-A0A5C7IIB4-F1
#
_entry.id   AF-A0A5C7IIB4-F1
#
_cell.length_a   1.000
_cell.length_b   1.000
_cell.length_c   1.000
_cell.angle_alpha   90.00
_cell.angle_beta   90.00
_cell.angle_gamma   90.00
#
_symmetry.space_group_name_H-M   'P 1'
#
loop_
_entity.id
_entity.type
_entity.pdbx_description
1 polymer ?
#
loop_
_entity_poly.entity_id
_entity_poly.type
_entity_poly.pdbx_seq_one_letter_code
_entity_poly.pdbx_strand_id
1 'polypeptide(L)'
;MPSIKFETGHQDTVHDVAMDYYGKRIATASSDNSVKIIGVGNNTHQHLATLSGHQGPVWEVTWAHPKFGSLLASCSYDGRVIIWKEGNIGDWTADHVFEEHKSSVNSIAWAPHELGLCLACGSSDGNISVVTARADGGWDTSKIDQAHPVGVTSVSWAPSTAPGALVGLGLLDPVQKLCSGGCDNTVKVWKLYNGVWKMDCFPALQMHTDWVRDVAWAPNLGLPKSTIASASEDGKVIIWTVAKEGDQWEGRVLNDFKSPVWSVDWSLTGNILAVADGNNNVTLWEEAADGVWKQVKAIEP
;
A
#
# COMPACT_ATOMS: atom_id res chain seq x y z
N MET A 1 -24.33 9.12 -1.56
CA MET A 1 -24.02 10.38 -0.86
C MET A 1 -23.64 11.41 -1.91
N PRO A 2 -23.99 12.71 -1.76
CA PRO A 2 -23.45 13.75 -2.62
C PRO A 2 -21.92 13.80 -2.47
N SER A 3 -21.21 14.18 -3.53
CA SER A 3 -19.76 14.40 -3.46
C SER A 3 -19.47 15.58 -2.54
N ILE A 4 -18.53 15.40 -1.61
CA ILE A 4 -18.05 16.46 -0.72
C ILE A 4 -16.69 16.89 -1.27
N LYS A 5 -16.59 18.15 -1.68
CA LYS A 5 -15.31 18.79 -1.99
C LYS A 5 -14.88 19.59 -0.75
N PHE A 6 -13.65 19.42 -0.32
CA PHE A 6 -13.07 20.20 0.77
C PHE A 6 -11.61 20.55 0.46
N GLU A 7 -11.14 21.65 1.02
CA GLU A 7 -9.73 22.02 0.94
C GLU A 7 -8.99 21.39 2.11
N THR A 8 -7.86 20.75 1.80
CA THR A 8 -7.04 20.06 2.82
C THR A 8 -6.33 21.06 3.75
N GLY A 9 -6.14 22.31 3.30
CA GLY A 9 -5.43 23.35 4.02
C GLY A 9 -3.90 23.20 4.00
N HIS A 10 -3.38 22.32 3.14
CA HIS A 10 -1.94 22.21 2.88
C HIS A 10 -1.43 23.41 2.08
N GLN A 11 -0.15 23.74 2.27
CA GLN A 11 0.50 24.86 1.56
C GLN A 11 1.23 24.42 0.28
N ASP A 12 1.28 23.11 0.03
CA ASP A 12 1.98 22.50 -1.10
C ASP A 12 1.22 21.25 -1.59
N THR A 13 1.74 20.59 -2.62
CA THR A 13 1.14 19.40 -3.24
C THR A 13 0.83 18.31 -2.21
N VAL A 14 -0.37 17.73 -2.31
CA VAL A 14 -0.79 16.57 -1.54
C VAL A 14 -0.40 15.32 -2.33
N HIS A 15 0.35 14.43 -1.71
CA HIS A 15 0.83 13.20 -2.35
C HIS A 15 -0.10 12.03 -2.13
N ASP A 16 -0.70 11.95 -0.93
CA ASP A 16 -1.53 10.82 -0.55
C ASP A 16 -2.67 11.21 0.40
N VAL A 17 -3.72 10.37 0.38
CA VAL A 17 -4.91 10.50 1.19
C VAL A 17 -5.42 9.13 1.63
N ALA A 18 -5.49 8.92 2.94
CA ALA A 18 -5.97 7.67 3.51
C ALA A 18 -7.15 7.90 4.46
N MET A 19 -8.22 7.12 4.26
CA MET A 19 -9.39 7.13 5.13
C MET A 19 -9.24 6.11 6.26
N ASP A 20 -9.73 6.43 7.45
CA ASP A 20 -9.75 5.49 8.56
C ASP A 20 -10.73 4.33 8.31
N TYR A 21 -10.58 3.25 9.09
CA TYR A 21 -11.40 2.05 8.95
C TYR A 21 -12.92 2.32 9.08
N TYR A 22 -13.31 3.38 9.79
CA TYR A 22 -14.72 3.73 10.03
C TYR A 22 -15.28 4.75 9.04
N GLY A 23 -14.46 5.30 8.14
CA GLY A 23 -14.87 6.34 7.20
C GLY A 23 -15.22 7.69 7.84
N LYS A 24 -14.69 7.96 9.04
CA LYS A 24 -14.94 9.18 9.82
C LYS A 24 -13.76 10.12 9.86
N ARG A 25 -12.58 9.67 9.45
CA ARG A 25 -11.36 10.49 9.45
C ARG A 25 -10.58 10.26 8.17
N ILE A 26 -9.94 11.32 7.70
CA ILE A 26 -9.03 11.30 6.57
C ILE A 26 -7.68 11.82 7.06
N ALA A 27 -6.60 11.14 6.69
CA ALA A 27 -5.24 11.62 6.80
C ALA A 27 -4.77 12.07 5.41
N THR A 28 -4.10 13.22 5.32
CA THR A 28 -3.51 13.74 4.08
C THR A 28 -2.02 13.98 4.26
N ALA A 29 -1.21 13.55 3.30
CA ALA A 29 0.24 13.72 3.27
C ALA A 29 0.65 14.77 2.22
N SER A 30 1.60 15.64 2.53
CA SER A 30 1.98 16.74 1.64
C SER A 30 3.49 17.02 1.60
N SER A 31 3.91 17.69 0.53
CA SER A 31 5.22 18.36 0.40
C SER A 31 5.48 19.43 1.47
N ASP A 32 4.47 19.91 2.20
CA ASP A 32 4.66 20.87 3.29
C ASP A 32 5.23 20.26 4.59
N ASN A 33 5.69 19.01 4.52
CA ASN A 33 6.28 18.21 5.59
C ASN A 33 5.28 17.88 6.72
N SER A 34 3.98 18.08 6.50
CA SER A 34 2.95 17.82 7.50
C SER A 34 1.97 16.73 7.05
N VAL A 35 1.40 16.05 8.05
CA VAL A 35 0.24 15.20 7.86
C VAL A 35 -0.95 15.86 8.54
N LYS A 36 -2.07 16.04 7.85
CA LYS A 36 -3.29 16.62 8.44
C LYS A 36 -4.34 15.55 8.66
N ILE A 37 -4.99 15.59 9.82
CA ILE A 37 -6.12 14.73 10.15
C ILE A 37 -7.40 15.56 10.08
N ILE A 38 -8.34 15.09 9.27
CA ILE A 38 -9.60 15.76 9.00
C ILE A 38 -10.73 14.82 9.39
N GLY A 39 -11.59 15.26 10.31
CA GLY A 39 -12.82 14.57 10.67
C GLY A 39 -13.86 14.79 9.58
N VAL A 40 -14.46 13.71 9.10
CA VAL A 40 -15.51 13.72 8.08
C VAL A 40 -16.82 13.30 8.74
N GLY A 41 -17.80 14.20 8.69
CA GLY A 41 -19.17 13.97 9.11
C GLY A 41 -20.14 14.11 7.94
N ASN A 42 -21.45 13.98 8.23
CA ASN A 42 -22.49 14.17 7.22
C ASN A 42 -22.44 15.60 6.66
N ASN A 43 -21.83 15.77 5.48
CA ASN A 43 -21.59 17.03 4.77
C ASN A 43 -20.74 18.07 5.53
N THR A 44 -20.03 17.68 6.57
CA THR A 44 -19.12 18.57 7.30
C THR A 44 -17.72 17.98 7.34
N HIS A 45 -16.71 18.83 7.27
CA HIS A 45 -15.33 18.47 7.51
C HIS A 45 -14.77 19.39 8.60
N GLN A 46 -13.94 18.83 9.47
CA GLN A 46 -13.28 19.58 10.53
C GLN A 46 -11.82 19.18 10.60
N HIS A 47 -10.92 20.15 10.56
CA HIS A 47 -9.52 19.90 10.84
C HIS A 47 -9.36 19.50 12.32
N LEU A 48 -8.86 18.30 12.57
CA LEU A 48 -8.68 17.74 13.91
C LEU A 48 -7.25 17.94 14.43
N ALA A 49 -6.25 17.66 13.60
CA ALA A 49 -4.85 17.76 13.99
C ALA A 49 -3.93 18.03 12.79
N THR A 50 -2.79 18.68 13.05
CA THR A 50 -1.65 18.73 12.12
C THR A 50 -0.47 18.05 12.82
N LEU A 51 0.06 17.02 12.18
CA LEU A 51 1.20 16.24 12.63
C LEU A 51 2.45 16.79 11.96
N SER A 52 3.37 17.31 12.76
CA SER A 52 4.63 17.87 12.30
C SER A 52 5.77 17.11 12.96
N GLY A 53 6.67 16.56 12.15
CA GLY A 53 7.81 15.77 12.62
C GLY A 53 8.81 15.42 11.52
N HIS A 54 8.31 15.26 10.29
CA HIS A 54 9.14 15.06 9.11
C HIS A 54 9.94 16.32 8.74
N GLN A 55 11.11 16.09 8.14
CA GLN A 55 12.03 17.12 7.65
C GLN A 55 12.01 17.27 6.13
N GLY A 56 11.15 16.51 5.45
CA GLY A 56 10.94 16.58 4.01
C GLY A 56 9.52 16.18 3.61
N PRO A 57 9.22 16.18 2.29
CA PRO A 57 7.92 15.81 1.75
C PRO A 57 7.44 14.47 2.30
N VAL A 58 6.18 14.40 2.72
CA VAL A 58 5.54 13.17 3.18
C VAL A 58 4.89 12.51 1.96
N TRP A 59 5.27 11.27 1.66
CA TRP A 59 4.81 10.59 0.46
C TRP A 59 3.51 9.83 0.66
N GLU A 60 3.42 9.02 1.71
CA GLU A 60 2.28 8.13 1.96
C GLU A 60 1.89 8.15 3.44
N VAL A 61 0.61 7.92 3.70
CA VAL A 61 0.02 7.77 5.04
C VAL A 61 -0.88 6.55 5.08
N THR A 62 -0.82 5.76 6.16
CA THR A 62 -1.69 4.59 6.28
C THR A 62 -2.17 4.35 7.70
N TRP A 63 -3.46 4.04 7.83
CA TRP A 63 -4.13 3.79 9.10
C TRP A 63 -3.94 2.33 9.54
N ALA A 64 -3.58 2.12 10.80
CA ALA A 64 -3.56 0.78 11.36
C ALA A 64 -4.99 0.27 11.61
N HIS A 65 -5.12 -1.05 11.73
CA HIS A 65 -6.40 -1.65 12.11
C HIS A 65 -6.84 -1.20 13.51
N PRO A 66 -8.12 -0.83 13.72
CA PRO A 66 -8.59 -0.21 14.98
C PRO A 66 -8.44 -1.11 16.22
N LYS A 67 -8.22 -2.42 16.03
CA LYS A 67 -7.86 -3.37 17.12
C LYS A 67 -6.61 -2.94 17.89
N PHE A 68 -5.68 -2.21 17.25
CA PHE A 68 -4.45 -1.72 17.87
C PHE A 68 -4.56 -0.28 18.38
N GLY A 69 -5.76 0.31 18.31
CA GLY A 69 -6.01 1.71 18.63
C GLY A 69 -5.92 2.62 17.41
N SER A 70 -5.96 3.93 17.68
CA SER A 70 -5.86 4.98 16.66
C SER A 70 -4.39 5.26 16.35
N LEU A 71 -3.83 4.45 15.45
CA LEU A 71 -2.47 4.57 14.94
C LEU A 71 -2.46 4.95 13.47
N LEU A 72 -1.52 5.81 13.10
CA LEU A 72 -1.23 6.20 11.73
C LEU A 72 0.26 6.07 11.48
N ALA A 73 0.66 5.52 10.34
CA ALA A 73 2.05 5.58 9.88
C ALA A 73 2.18 6.63 8.77
N SER A 74 3.32 7.32 8.72
CA SER A 74 3.70 8.20 7.62
C SER A 74 5.13 7.97 7.20
N CYS A 75 5.40 8.09 5.89
CA CYS A 75 6.74 7.98 5.32
C CYS A 75 7.12 9.25 4.56
N SER A 76 8.42 9.54 4.51
CA SER A 76 8.91 10.78 3.95
C SER A 76 10.21 10.62 3.19
N TYR A 77 10.48 11.62 2.35
CA TYR A 77 11.75 11.84 1.69
C TYR A 77 12.95 11.94 2.64
N ASP A 78 12.73 12.32 3.90
CA ASP A 78 13.78 12.38 4.93
C ASP A 78 14.32 11.00 5.36
N GLY A 79 13.76 9.91 4.83
CA GLY A 79 14.16 8.54 5.15
C GLY A 79 13.56 8.01 6.44
N ARG A 80 12.65 8.76 7.07
CA ARG A 80 12.01 8.41 8.33
C ARG A 80 10.62 7.83 8.09
N VAL A 81 10.28 6.87 8.93
CA VAL A 81 8.90 6.39 9.09
C VAL A 81 8.47 6.75 10.51
N ILE A 82 7.37 7.49 10.63
CA ILE A 82 6.84 7.91 11.94
C ILE A 82 5.53 7.19 12.18
N ILE A 83 5.40 6.57 13.34
CA ILE A 83 4.13 6.05 13.86
C ILE A 83 3.56 7.10 14.81
N TRP A 84 2.40 7.60 14.44
CA TRP A 84 1.60 8.52 15.21
C TRP A 84 0.54 7.77 16.00
N LYS A 85 0.39 8.15 17.25
CA LYS A 85 -0.62 7.59 18.14
C LYS A 85 -1.49 8.70 18.69
N GLU A 86 -2.80 8.50 18.59
CA GLU A 86 -3.77 9.35 19.25
C GLU A 86 -3.97 8.88 20.69
N GLY A 87 -3.66 9.74 21.66
CA GLY A 87 -3.94 9.48 23.08
C GLY A 87 -5.37 9.88 23.43
N ASN A 88 -5.66 11.18 23.32
CA ASN A 88 -7.01 11.75 23.39
C ASN A 88 -7.43 12.26 22.01
N ILE A 89 -8.74 12.50 21.81
CA ILE A 89 -9.26 13.00 20.54
C ILE A 89 -8.51 14.28 20.12
N GLY A 90 -7.79 14.21 19.00
CA GLY A 90 -6.99 15.32 18.46
C GLY A 90 -5.60 15.51 19.09
N ASP A 91 -5.27 14.75 20.13
CA ASP A 91 -3.95 14.76 20.78
C ASP A 91 -3.08 13.64 20.20
N TRP A 92 -2.31 14.00 19.19
CA TRP A 92 -1.45 13.09 18.45
C TRP A 92 0.01 13.29 18.83
N THR A 93 0.68 12.17 19.07
CA THR A 93 2.11 12.15 19.40
C THR A 93 2.84 11.19 18.48
N ALA A 94 4.10 11.50 18.18
CA ALA A 94 5.00 10.57 17.51
C ALA A 94 5.43 9.51 18.54
N ASP A 95 4.81 8.34 18.48
CA ASP A 95 5.05 7.21 19.39
C ASP A 95 6.40 6.57 19.08
N HIS A 96 6.69 6.38 17.79
CA HIS A 96 7.93 5.80 17.31
C HIS A 96 8.41 6.44 16.01
N VAL A 97 9.74 6.54 15.87
CA VAL A 97 10.42 7.05 14.68
C VAL A 97 11.47 6.03 14.26
N PHE A 98 11.35 5.53 13.02
CA PHE A 98 12.31 4.62 12.42
C PHE A 98 13.18 5.38 11.42
N GLU A 99 14.50 5.35 11.65
CA GLU A 99 15.51 6.05 10.83
C GLU A 99 16.54 5.05 10.26
N GLU A 100 16.08 3.86 9.86
CA GLU A 100 16.96 2.80 9.38
C GLU A 100 17.38 2.98 7.91
N HIS A 101 16.54 3.64 7.12
CA HIS A 101 16.76 3.85 5.70
C HIS A 101 17.70 5.03 5.45
N LYS A 102 18.57 4.87 4.45
CA LYS A 102 19.55 5.91 4.07
C LYS A 102 19.02 6.89 3.02
N SER A 103 17.85 6.62 2.47
CA SER A 103 17.24 7.38 1.39
C SER A 103 15.72 7.48 1.62
N SER A 104 15.03 8.20 0.73
CA SER A 104 13.58 8.39 0.74
C SER A 104 12.84 7.07 0.97
N VAL A 105 11.87 7.07 1.89
CA VAL A 105 10.91 5.97 2.03
C VAL A 105 9.70 6.34 1.20
N ASN A 106 9.43 5.58 0.16
CA ASN A 106 8.44 5.94 -0.85
C ASN A 106 7.06 5.36 -0.55
N SER A 107 7.01 4.22 0.14
CA SER A 107 5.75 3.56 0.43
C SER A 107 5.74 2.81 1.75
N ILE A 108 4.56 2.75 2.37
CA ILE A 108 4.29 2.06 3.63
C ILE A 108 2.96 1.32 3.59
N ALA A 109 2.92 0.11 4.14
CA ALA A 109 1.69 -0.66 4.23
C ALA A 109 1.60 -1.42 5.55
N TRP A 110 0.46 -1.30 6.24
CA TRP A 110 0.15 -2.14 7.41
C TRP A 110 -0.21 -3.56 6.97
N ALA A 111 0.32 -4.54 7.69
CA ALA A 111 -0.03 -5.93 7.51
C ALA A 111 -1.47 -6.22 7.97
N PRO A 112 -2.12 -7.27 7.43
CA PRO A 112 -3.37 -7.79 7.95
C PRO A 112 -3.33 -8.01 9.47
N HIS A 113 -4.41 -7.60 10.15
CA HIS A 113 -4.47 -7.58 11.61
C HIS A 113 -4.36 -8.95 12.30
N GLU A 114 -4.49 -10.05 11.55
CA GLU A 114 -4.24 -11.41 12.03
C GLU A 114 -2.74 -11.69 12.24
N LEU A 115 -1.86 -10.97 11.52
CA LEU A 115 -0.41 -11.06 11.66
C LEU A 115 0.15 -10.24 12.84
N GLY A 116 -0.70 -9.43 13.47
CA GLY A 116 -0.30 -8.47 14.50
C GLY A 116 -0.09 -7.06 13.93
N LEU A 117 0.53 -6.19 14.72
CA LEU A 117 0.85 -4.84 14.32
C LEU A 117 2.20 -4.84 13.62
N CYS A 118 2.17 -4.90 12.29
CA CYS A 118 3.37 -4.99 11.45
C CYS A 118 3.26 -4.03 10.27
N LEU A 119 4.34 -3.30 9.98
CA LEU A 119 4.42 -2.29 8.93
C LEU A 119 5.54 -2.66 7.97
N ALA A 120 5.25 -2.69 6.66
CA ALA A 120 6.28 -2.77 5.63
C ALA A 120 6.59 -1.37 5.12
N CYS A 121 7.87 -1.09 4.84
CA CYS A 121 8.34 0.15 4.26
C CYS A 121 9.28 -0.16 3.09
N GLY A 122 9.00 0.44 1.92
CA GLY A 122 9.86 0.40 0.75
C GLY A 122 10.66 1.69 0.60
N SER A 123 11.98 1.58 0.43
CA SER A 123 12.86 2.74 0.26
C SER A 123 13.60 2.75 -1.08
N SER A 124 13.93 3.96 -1.53
CA SER A 124 14.86 4.22 -2.64
C SER A 124 16.27 3.68 -2.38
N ASP A 125 16.62 3.29 -1.15
CA ASP A 125 17.89 2.60 -0.85
C ASP A 125 17.95 1.15 -1.37
N GLY A 126 16.85 0.68 -1.97
CA GLY A 126 16.71 -0.64 -2.58
C GLY A 126 16.31 -1.74 -1.61
N ASN A 127 16.06 -1.40 -0.35
CA ASN A 127 15.67 -2.34 0.69
C ASN A 127 14.21 -2.16 1.07
N ILE A 128 13.64 -3.25 1.60
CA ILE A 128 12.35 -3.25 2.28
C ILE A 128 12.62 -3.52 3.74
N SER A 129 12.10 -2.70 4.64
CA SER A 129 12.09 -3.01 6.07
C SER A 129 10.68 -3.37 6.50
N VAL A 130 10.58 -4.31 7.42
CA VAL A 130 9.34 -4.82 8.00
C VAL A 130 9.47 -4.67 9.50
N VAL A 131 8.70 -3.75 10.07
CA VAL A 131 8.73 -3.42 11.48
C VAL A 131 7.53 -4.06 12.19
N THR A 132 7.78 -4.92 13.17
CA THR A 132 6.75 -5.66 13.92
C THR A 132 6.74 -5.21 15.37
N ALA A 133 5.58 -4.80 15.90
CA ALA A 133 5.45 -4.47 17.30
C ALA A 133 5.46 -5.73 18.17
N ARG A 134 6.25 -5.69 19.23
CA ARG A 134 6.32 -6.72 20.26
C ARG A 134 5.28 -6.46 21.35
N ALA A 135 4.92 -7.51 22.09
CA ALA A 135 3.97 -7.42 23.19
C ALA A 135 4.47 -6.58 24.39
N ASP A 136 5.78 -6.33 24.48
CA ASP A 136 6.41 -5.49 25.51
C ASP A 136 6.39 -3.98 25.16
N GLY A 137 5.86 -3.61 23.99
CA GLY A 137 5.87 -2.24 23.47
C GLY A 137 7.14 -1.87 22.69
N GLY A 138 8.08 -2.82 22.52
CA GLY A 138 9.21 -2.68 21.63
C GLY A 138 8.83 -2.93 20.16
N TRP A 139 9.77 -2.64 19.26
CA TRP A 139 9.64 -2.93 17.83
C TRP A 139 10.82 -3.77 17.34
N ASP A 140 10.49 -4.78 16.54
CA ASP A 140 11.44 -5.59 15.79
C ASP A 140 11.51 -5.11 14.36
N THR A 141 12.72 -4.91 13.84
CA THR A 141 12.90 -4.66 12.42
C THR A 141 13.53 -5.85 11.73
N SER A 142 12.85 -6.34 10.69
CA SER A 142 13.35 -7.32 9.73
C SER A 142 13.64 -6.63 8.42
N LYS A 143 14.75 -6.93 7.77
CA LYS A 143 15.15 -6.27 6.53
C LYS A 143 15.27 -7.26 5.38
N ILE A 144 14.77 -6.86 4.21
CA ILE A 144 14.99 -7.50 2.93
C ILE A 144 16.04 -6.66 2.19
N ASP A 145 17.29 -7.08 2.29
CA ASP A 145 18.39 -6.41 1.61
C ASP A 145 18.35 -6.65 0.09
N GLN A 146 18.62 -5.59 -0.67
CA GLN A 146 18.69 -5.64 -2.14
C GLN A 146 17.40 -6.20 -2.78
N ALA A 147 16.24 -5.83 -2.23
CA ALA A 147 14.94 -6.18 -2.80
C ALA A 147 14.84 -5.70 -4.25
N HIS A 148 15.21 -4.44 -4.50
CA HIS A 148 15.36 -3.86 -5.85
C HIS A 148 16.64 -3.01 -5.88
N PRO A 149 17.68 -3.37 -6.64
CA PRO A 149 18.99 -2.69 -6.57
C PRO A 149 18.98 -1.18 -6.83
N VAL A 150 17.98 -0.69 -7.59
CA VAL A 150 17.85 0.73 -7.96
C VAL A 150 16.99 1.51 -6.96
N GLY A 151 16.06 0.85 -6.28
CA GLY A 151 15.09 1.49 -5.39
C GLY A 151 13.73 0.78 -5.40
N VAL A 152 13.08 0.76 -4.25
CA VAL A 152 11.71 0.25 -4.08
C VAL A 152 10.76 1.44 -4.10
N THR A 153 9.73 1.36 -4.92
CA THR A 153 8.74 2.43 -5.13
C THR A 153 7.48 2.19 -4.32
N SER A 154 6.99 0.95 -4.30
CA SER A 154 5.74 0.58 -3.62
C SER A 154 5.84 -0.80 -2.97
N VAL A 155 5.09 -0.98 -1.88
CA VAL A 155 4.95 -2.23 -1.13
C VAL A 155 3.50 -2.49 -0.81
N SER A 156 3.05 -3.74 -0.93
CA SER A 156 1.67 -4.12 -0.57
C SER A 156 1.63 -5.53 0.04
N TRP A 157 0.80 -5.70 1.06
CA TRP A 157 0.67 -6.97 1.78
C TRP A 157 -0.32 -7.90 1.11
N ALA A 158 0.02 -9.18 1.08
CA ALA A 158 -0.95 -10.21 0.76
C ALA A 158 -1.94 -10.41 1.93
N PRO A 159 -3.17 -10.87 1.65
CA PRO A 159 -4.11 -11.30 2.68
C PRO A 159 -3.52 -12.38 3.59
N SER A 160 -3.88 -12.35 4.88
CA SER A 160 -3.40 -13.29 5.90
C SER A 160 -3.84 -14.74 5.66
N THR A 161 -4.95 -14.91 4.94
CA THR A 161 -5.47 -16.22 4.55
C THR A 161 -4.76 -16.74 3.30
N ALA A 162 -4.23 -17.96 3.38
CA ALA A 162 -3.78 -18.66 2.18
C ALA A 162 -4.92 -18.77 1.14
N PRO A 163 -4.64 -18.70 -0.16
CA PRO A 163 -5.65 -18.90 -1.20
C PRO A 163 -6.39 -20.22 -0.99
N GLY A 164 -7.72 -20.17 -0.96
CA GLY A 164 -8.55 -21.36 -0.73
C GLY A 164 -8.62 -21.86 0.73
N ALA A 165 -8.16 -21.09 1.72
CA ALA A 165 -8.23 -21.45 3.14
C ALA A 165 -9.65 -21.75 3.65
N LEU A 166 -10.70 -21.21 3.01
CA LEU A 166 -12.10 -21.55 3.32
C LEU A 166 -12.53 -22.95 2.85
N VAL A 167 -11.70 -23.64 2.05
CA VAL A 167 -11.99 -24.95 1.44
C VAL A 167 -11.05 -26.05 1.95
N GLY A 168 -9.93 -25.69 2.62
CA GLY A 168 -8.93 -26.63 3.11
C GLY A 168 -9.08 -26.98 4.61
N LEU A 169 -8.93 -28.26 4.96
CA LEU A 169 -8.93 -28.78 6.35
C LEU A 169 -7.60 -28.55 7.11
N GLY A 170 -6.80 -27.54 6.71
CA GLY A 170 -5.47 -27.28 7.28
C GLY A 170 -5.50 -26.26 8.43
N LEU A 171 -4.51 -26.33 9.32
CA LEU A 171 -4.23 -25.26 10.29
C LEU A 171 -4.02 -23.94 9.52
N LEU A 172 -4.74 -22.89 9.95
CA LEU A 172 -4.69 -21.54 9.40
C LEU A 172 -3.39 -20.85 9.86
N ASP A 173 -2.23 -21.37 9.46
CA ASP A 173 -0.99 -20.64 9.68
C ASP A 173 -1.01 -19.42 8.75
N PRO A 174 -1.00 -18.19 9.30
CA PRO A 174 -1.15 -17.01 8.48
C PRO A 174 0.12 -16.83 7.65
N VAL A 175 -0.07 -16.65 6.35
CA VAL A 175 1.05 -16.57 5.41
C VAL A 175 1.48 -15.11 5.30
N GLN A 176 2.70 -14.81 5.75
CA GLN A 176 3.29 -13.49 5.56
C GLN A 176 3.88 -13.38 4.15
N LYS A 177 3.13 -12.73 3.27
CA LYS A 177 3.54 -12.40 1.90
C LYS A 177 3.43 -10.90 1.66
N LEU A 178 4.36 -10.40 0.86
CA LEU A 178 4.44 -9.01 0.43
C LEU A 178 4.74 -8.97 -1.07
N CYS A 179 4.16 -8.04 -1.80
CA CYS A 179 4.67 -7.66 -3.13
C CYS A 179 5.38 -6.31 -3.07
N SER A 180 6.35 -6.13 -3.96
CA SER A 180 7.09 -4.89 -4.12
C SER A 180 7.26 -4.54 -5.59
N GLY A 181 7.14 -3.25 -5.88
CA GLY A 181 7.54 -2.65 -7.15
C GLY A 181 8.86 -1.91 -7.00
N GLY A 182 9.66 -1.87 -8.07
CA GLY A 182 10.93 -1.14 -8.04
C GLY A 182 11.28 -0.45 -9.34
N CYS A 183 12.30 0.39 -9.24
CA CYS A 183 12.91 1.10 -10.37
C CYS A 183 13.75 0.18 -11.28
N ASP A 184 13.78 -1.12 -11.02
CA ASP A 184 14.38 -2.15 -11.88
C ASP A 184 13.37 -2.76 -12.88
N ASN A 185 12.17 -2.16 -12.98
CA ASN A 185 11.08 -2.55 -13.88
C ASN A 185 10.49 -3.92 -13.56
N THR A 186 10.72 -4.43 -12.34
CA THR A 186 10.22 -5.72 -11.90
C THR A 186 9.23 -5.58 -10.75
N VAL A 187 8.30 -6.52 -10.69
CA VAL A 187 7.50 -6.78 -9.51
C VAL A 187 8.02 -8.05 -8.85
N LYS A 188 8.23 -8.01 -7.54
CA LYS A 188 8.70 -9.16 -6.76
C LYS A 188 7.70 -9.50 -5.68
N VAL A 189 7.59 -10.79 -5.38
CA VAL A 189 6.78 -11.33 -4.29
C VAL A 189 7.73 -11.94 -3.28
N TRP A 190 7.57 -11.57 -2.03
CA TRP A 190 8.35 -12.01 -0.89
C TRP A 190 7.46 -12.83 0.03
N LYS A 191 8.02 -13.91 0.58
CA LYS A 191 7.38 -14.71 1.63
C LYS A 191 8.34 -14.90 2.78
N LEU A 192 7.82 -14.76 3.99
CA LEU A 192 8.58 -15.05 5.20
C LEU A 192 8.64 -16.57 5.41
N TYR A 193 9.85 -17.12 5.39
CA TYR A 193 10.12 -18.53 5.68
C TYR A 193 11.01 -18.63 6.92
N ASN A 194 10.48 -19.17 8.02
CA ASN A 194 11.21 -19.35 9.28
C ASN A 194 11.94 -18.08 9.77
N GLY A 195 11.29 -16.92 9.67
CA GLY A 195 11.85 -15.62 10.07
C GLY A 195 12.80 -14.99 9.05
N VAL A 196 13.01 -15.61 7.88
CA VAL A 196 13.83 -15.04 6.79
C VAL A 196 12.96 -14.78 5.57
N TRP A 197 12.96 -13.54 5.10
CA TRP A 197 12.28 -13.16 3.87
C TRP A 197 13.01 -13.73 2.65
N LYS A 198 12.26 -14.43 1.80
CA LYS A 198 12.77 -14.96 0.53
C LYS A 198 11.83 -14.60 -0.60
N MET A 199 12.39 -14.43 -1.78
CA MET A 199 11.61 -14.23 -3.00
C MET A 199 10.83 -15.50 -3.33
N ASP A 200 9.50 -15.40 -3.40
CA ASP A 200 8.56 -16.49 -3.68
C ASP A 200 8.32 -16.62 -5.19
N CYS A 201 8.38 -15.52 -5.95
CA CYS A 201 8.29 -15.55 -7.41
C CYS A 201 9.66 -15.83 -8.04
N PHE A 202 9.82 -16.98 -8.69
CA PHE A 202 10.99 -17.26 -9.52
C PHE A 202 10.56 -17.70 -10.92
N PRO A 203 10.88 -16.94 -11.99
CA PRO A 203 11.64 -15.67 -12.02
C PRO A 203 10.84 -14.46 -11.47
N ALA A 204 11.52 -13.31 -11.31
CA ALA A 204 10.87 -12.04 -11.00
C ALA A 204 9.84 -11.67 -12.09
N LEU A 205 8.77 -11.00 -11.69
CA LEU A 205 7.67 -10.66 -12.59
C LEU A 205 8.09 -9.49 -13.47
N GLN A 206 8.52 -9.81 -14.70
CA GLN A 206 9.09 -8.84 -15.62
C GLN A 206 8.25 -8.77 -16.91
N MET A 207 7.38 -7.76 -16.97
CA MET A 207 6.66 -7.38 -18.18
C MET A 207 6.65 -5.86 -18.41
N HIS A 208 6.97 -5.07 -17.37
CA HIS A 208 7.11 -3.63 -17.49
C HIS A 208 8.42 -3.25 -18.19
N THR A 209 8.37 -2.15 -18.92
CA THR A 209 9.52 -1.61 -19.67
C THR A 209 10.16 -0.40 -18.98
N ASP A 210 9.51 0.14 -17.96
CA ASP A 210 9.96 1.29 -17.17
C ASP A 210 9.63 1.08 -15.68
N TRP A 211 9.88 2.09 -14.85
CA TRP A 211 9.72 2.03 -13.40
C TRP A 211 8.30 1.64 -13.01
N VAL A 212 8.20 0.61 -12.15
CA VAL A 212 6.94 0.28 -11.50
C VAL A 212 6.67 1.35 -10.46
N ARG A 213 5.55 2.08 -10.57
CA ARG A 213 5.19 3.15 -9.64
C ARG A 213 4.45 2.63 -8.42
N ASP A 214 3.52 1.71 -8.64
CA ASP A 214 2.67 1.19 -7.58
C ASP A 214 2.35 -0.29 -7.78
N VAL A 215 2.15 -1.00 -6.67
CA VAL A 215 1.75 -2.40 -6.62
C VAL A 215 0.68 -2.59 -5.56
N ALA A 216 -0.39 -3.29 -5.92
CA ALA A 216 -1.49 -3.56 -5.01
C ALA A 216 -1.88 -5.03 -5.06
N TRP A 217 -1.85 -5.69 -3.91
CA TRP A 217 -2.33 -7.06 -3.77
C TRP A 217 -3.84 -7.08 -3.52
N ALA A 218 -4.59 -7.86 -4.32
CA ALA A 218 -6.04 -7.92 -4.18
C ALA A 218 -6.46 -8.64 -2.88
N PRO A 219 -7.36 -8.06 -2.08
CA PRO A 219 -7.92 -8.76 -0.93
C PRO A 219 -8.76 -9.95 -1.40
N ASN A 220 -8.38 -11.15 -0.97
CA ASN A 220 -9.04 -12.39 -1.37
C ASN A 220 -9.94 -12.92 -0.25
N LEU A 221 -11.22 -12.56 -0.29
CA LEU A 221 -12.26 -13.16 0.53
C LEU A 221 -12.82 -14.44 -0.12
N GLY A 222 -11.96 -15.46 -0.25
CA GLY A 222 -12.39 -16.80 -0.66
C GLY A 222 -12.22 -17.16 -2.14
N LEU A 223 -11.58 -16.32 -2.94
CA LEU A 223 -11.15 -16.72 -4.29
C LEU A 223 -9.97 -17.72 -4.20
N PRO A 224 -9.93 -18.75 -5.06
CA PRO A 224 -8.81 -19.68 -5.10
C PRO A 224 -7.55 -19.09 -5.75
N LYS A 225 -7.67 -17.95 -6.45
CA LYS A 225 -6.57 -17.27 -7.16
C LYS A 225 -6.04 -16.08 -6.37
N SER A 226 -4.72 -15.86 -6.35
CA SER A 226 -4.14 -14.58 -5.91
C SER A 226 -3.94 -13.64 -7.09
N THR A 227 -4.26 -12.37 -6.88
CA THR A 227 -4.19 -11.34 -7.91
C THR A 227 -3.38 -10.17 -7.38
N ILE A 228 -2.46 -9.66 -8.19
CA ILE A 228 -1.69 -8.43 -7.94
C ILE A 228 -1.89 -7.50 -9.14
N ALA A 229 -2.11 -6.22 -8.89
CA ALA A 229 -2.03 -5.19 -9.91
C ALA A 229 -0.69 -4.46 -9.79
N SER A 230 -0.07 -4.14 -10.92
CA SER A 230 1.10 -3.25 -10.97
C SER A 230 0.90 -2.15 -11.99
N ALA A 231 1.25 -0.93 -11.58
CA ALA A 231 1.25 0.27 -12.40
C ALA A 231 2.69 0.71 -12.69
N SER A 232 2.92 1.23 -13.89
CA SER A 232 4.24 1.63 -14.35
C SER A 232 4.21 2.95 -15.10
N GLU A 233 5.37 3.61 -15.10
CA GLU A 233 5.65 4.80 -15.91
C GLU A 233 5.50 4.52 -17.42
N ASP A 234 5.62 3.25 -17.85
CA ASP A 234 5.41 2.84 -19.25
C ASP A 234 3.95 2.98 -19.73
N GLY A 235 3.04 3.36 -18.82
CA GLY A 235 1.62 3.58 -19.07
C GLY A 235 0.78 2.32 -19.13
N LYS A 236 1.35 1.15 -18.79
CA LYS A 236 0.61 -0.10 -18.71
C LYS A 236 0.27 -0.43 -17.27
N VAL A 237 -0.93 -0.97 -17.09
CA VAL A 237 -1.30 -1.71 -15.88
C VAL A 237 -1.28 -3.19 -16.20
N ILE A 238 -0.61 -3.97 -15.35
CA ILE A 238 -0.48 -5.41 -15.51
C ILE A 238 -1.14 -6.10 -14.32
N ILE A 239 -1.96 -7.11 -14.61
CA ILE A 239 -2.59 -7.96 -13.62
C ILE A 239 -1.85 -9.29 -13.61
N TRP A 240 -1.31 -9.62 -12.45
CA TRP A 240 -0.61 -10.87 -12.18
C TRP A 240 -1.55 -11.79 -11.44
N THR A 241 -1.79 -12.98 -11.97
CA THR A 241 -2.63 -13.99 -11.34
C THR A 241 -1.86 -15.26 -11.09
N VAL A 242 -2.09 -15.89 -9.94
CA VAL A 242 -1.60 -17.22 -9.64
C VAL A 242 -2.73 -18.08 -9.07
N ALA A 243 -2.93 -19.27 -9.65
CA ALA A 243 -4.06 -20.13 -9.33
C ALA A 243 -3.87 -20.95 -8.06
N LYS A 244 -2.63 -21.38 -7.77
CA LYS A 244 -2.28 -22.07 -6.52
C LYS A 244 -0.92 -21.61 -6.04
N GLU A 245 -0.70 -21.71 -4.73
CA GLU A 245 0.60 -21.41 -4.16
C GLU A 245 1.67 -22.36 -4.74
N GLY A 246 2.75 -21.78 -5.26
CA GLY A 246 3.84 -22.51 -5.93
C GLY A 246 3.72 -22.58 -7.46
N ASP A 247 2.59 -22.19 -8.04
CA ASP A 247 2.47 -22.04 -9.49
C ASP A 247 3.21 -20.79 -9.98
N GLN A 248 3.50 -20.74 -11.29
CA GLN A 248 4.04 -19.54 -11.91
C GLN A 248 2.97 -18.45 -12.01
N TRP A 249 3.39 -17.21 -11.80
CA TRP A 249 2.54 -16.04 -11.99
C TRP A 249 2.33 -15.78 -13.47
N GLU A 250 1.07 -15.64 -13.86
CA GLU A 250 0.68 -15.23 -15.21
C GLU A 250 0.38 -13.73 -15.21
N GLY A 251 1.13 -12.95 -16.01
CA GLY A 251 0.87 -11.53 -16.19
C GLY A 251 0.04 -11.25 -17.44
N ARG A 252 -0.97 -10.40 -17.32
CA ARG A 252 -1.81 -9.91 -18.43
C ARG A 252 -1.86 -8.40 -18.41
N VAL A 253 -1.63 -7.77 -19.57
CA VAL A 253 -1.81 -6.33 -19.71
C VAL A 253 -3.29 -6.02 -19.65
N LEU A 254 -3.71 -5.22 -18.68
CA LEU A 254 -5.09 -4.79 -18.50
C LEU A 254 -5.44 -3.72 -19.53
N ASN A 255 -4.64 -2.65 -19.58
CA ASN A 255 -4.78 -1.58 -20.54
C ASN A 255 -3.47 -0.81 -20.69
N ASP A 256 -3.31 -0.14 -21.84
CA ASP A 256 -2.24 0.80 -22.11
C ASP A 256 -2.83 2.22 -22.16
N PHE A 257 -2.57 2.98 -21.11
CA PHE A 257 -3.12 4.33 -20.89
C PHE A 257 -2.39 5.40 -21.70
N LYS A 258 -1.25 5.07 -22.32
CA LYS A 258 -0.38 6.01 -23.07
C LYS A 258 0.13 7.20 -22.24
N SER A 259 -0.10 7.18 -20.94
CA SER A 259 0.38 8.13 -19.94
C SER A 259 0.86 7.36 -18.72
N PRO A 260 1.81 7.89 -17.94
CA PRO A 260 2.27 7.25 -16.71
C PRO A 260 1.10 6.91 -15.78
N VAL A 261 1.13 5.74 -15.17
CA VAL A 261 0.14 5.35 -14.16
C VAL A 261 0.81 5.44 -12.79
N TRP A 262 0.23 6.25 -11.91
CA TRP A 262 0.85 6.59 -10.62
C TRP A 262 0.45 5.65 -9.50
N SER A 263 -0.83 5.27 -9.42
CA SER A 263 -1.34 4.44 -8.33
C SER A 263 -2.43 3.47 -8.78
N VAL A 264 -2.47 2.33 -8.11
CA VAL A 264 -3.48 1.28 -8.26
C VAL A 264 -3.97 0.86 -6.90
N ASP A 265 -5.29 0.75 -6.73
CA ASP A 265 -5.87 0.27 -5.48
C ASP A 265 -7.08 -0.64 -5.70
N TRP A 266 -7.21 -1.65 -4.85
CA TRP A 266 -8.27 -2.65 -4.93
C TRP A 266 -9.44 -2.29 -4.02
N SER A 267 -10.66 -2.56 -4.48
CA SER A 267 -11.81 -2.58 -3.59
C SER A 267 -11.62 -3.62 -2.48
N LEU A 268 -12.21 -3.40 -1.31
CA LEU A 268 -12.16 -4.36 -0.19
C LEU A 268 -12.69 -5.76 -0.57
N THR A 269 -13.54 -5.84 -1.59
CA THR A 269 -14.07 -7.09 -2.13
C THR A 269 -13.14 -7.79 -3.12
N GLY A 270 -12.09 -7.11 -3.60
CA GLY A 270 -11.10 -7.63 -4.56
C GLY A 270 -11.58 -7.67 -6.02
N ASN A 271 -12.76 -7.12 -6.33
CA ASN A 271 -13.37 -7.22 -7.66
C ASN A 271 -13.16 -5.98 -8.53
N ILE A 272 -13.00 -4.80 -7.93
CA ILE A 272 -12.85 -3.54 -8.65
C ILE A 272 -11.43 -3.02 -8.40
N LEU A 273 -10.78 -2.59 -9.47
CA LEU A 273 -9.49 -1.92 -9.44
C LEU A 273 -9.67 -0.44 -9.81
N ALA A 274 -9.16 0.45 -8.96
CA ALA A 274 -9.01 1.85 -9.27
C ALA A 274 -7.61 2.10 -9.83
N VAL A 275 -7.53 2.90 -10.90
CA VAL A 275 -6.28 3.25 -11.57
C VAL A 275 -6.22 4.77 -11.72
N ALA A 276 -5.16 5.39 -11.20
CA ALA A 276 -4.89 6.82 -11.33
C ALA A 276 -3.82 7.08 -12.41
N ASP A 277 -4.20 7.79 -13.47
CA ASP A 277 -3.30 8.11 -14.59
C ASP A 277 -2.66 9.50 -14.45
N GLY A 278 -1.62 9.76 -15.24
CA GLY A 278 -0.93 11.06 -15.30
C GLY A 278 -1.72 12.15 -16.01
N ASN A 279 -2.92 11.87 -16.52
CA ASN A 279 -3.81 12.86 -17.11
C ASN A 279 -4.85 13.39 -16.10
N ASN A 280 -4.64 13.13 -14.80
CA ASN A 280 -5.55 13.47 -13.70
C ASN A 280 -6.90 12.74 -13.76
N ASN A 281 -6.98 11.60 -14.43
CA ASN A 281 -8.17 10.79 -14.48
C ASN A 281 -8.05 9.59 -13.54
N VAL A 282 -9.16 9.24 -12.89
CA VAL A 282 -9.28 7.98 -12.14
C VAL A 282 -10.23 7.08 -12.89
N THR A 283 -9.77 5.89 -13.27
CA THR A 283 -10.58 4.89 -13.97
C THR A 283 -10.83 3.68 -13.08
N LEU A 284 -12.05 3.16 -13.12
CA LEU A 284 -12.45 1.96 -12.38
C LEU A 284 -12.60 0.79 -13.35
N TRP A 285 -12.05 -0.35 -12.99
CA TRP A 285 -11.99 -1.56 -13.80
C TRP A 285 -12.56 -2.75 -13.04
N GLU A 286 -13.29 -3.61 -13.75
CA GLU A 286 -13.84 -4.86 -13.21
C GLU A 286 -13.49 -6.02 -14.15
N GLU A 287 -13.20 -7.18 -13.58
CA GLU A 287 -13.02 -8.42 -14.33
C GLU A 287 -14.39 -9.00 -14.70
N ALA A 288 -14.71 -9.04 -16.00
CA ALA A 288 -15.91 -9.69 -16.46
C ALA A 288 -15.79 -11.23 -16.36
N ALA A 289 -16.93 -11.93 -16.47
CA ALA A 289 -16.99 -13.40 -16.35
C ALA A 289 -16.15 -14.16 -17.40
N ASP A 290 -15.77 -13.49 -18.49
CA ASP A 290 -14.87 -13.99 -19.54
C ASP A 290 -13.38 -13.81 -19.19
N GLY A 291 -13.06 -13.22 -18.03
CA GLY A 291 -11.70 -12.90 -17.59
C GLY A 291 -11.12 -11.65 -18.26
N VAL A 292 -11.94 -10.88 -18.99
CA VAL A 292 -11.53 -9.62 -19.64
C VAL A 292 -11.85 -8.46 -18.70
N TRP A 293 -10.87 -7.58 -18.51
CA TRP A 293 -11.03 -6.36 -17.73
C TRP A 293 -11.79 -5.31 -18.54
N LYS A 294 -12.84 -4.74 -17.95
CA LYS A 294 -13.64 -3.68 -18.56
C LYS A 294 -13.64 -2.45 -17.69
N GLN A 295 -13.52 -1.29 -18.32
CA GLN A 295 -13.66 -0.01 -17.66
C GLN A 295 -15.13 0.20 -17.29
N VAL A 296 -15.41 0.31 -15.98
CA VAL A 296 -16.75 0.52 -15.43
C VAL A 296 -17.08 2.01 -15.41
N LYS A 297 -16.09 2.84 -15.04
CA LYS A 297 -16.29 4.29 -14.88
C LYS A 297 -14.99 5.06 -15.07
N ALA A 298 -15.10 6.26 -15.62
CA ALA A 298 -14.07 7.29 -15.52
C ALA A 298 -14.58 8.38 -14.57
N ILE A 299 -13.71 8.83 -13.67
CA ILE A 299 -13.92 9.96 -12.79
C ILE A 299 -12.96 11.04 -13.26
N GLU A 300 -13.53 12.08 -13.85
CA GLU A 300 -12.84 13.32 -14.18
C GLU A 300 -12.94 14.28 -12.98
N PRO A 301 -11.94 15.17 -12.78
CA PRO A 301 -11.86 16.08 -11.62
C PRO A 301 -13.03 17.10 -11.46
#